data_AF-A0A066XGJ8-F1
#
_entry.id   AF-A0A066XGJ8-F1
#
_cell.length_a   1.000
_cell.length_b   1.000
_cell.length_c   1.000
_cell.angle_alpha   90.00
_cell.angle_beta   90.00
_cell.angle_gamma   90.00
#
_symmetry.space_group_name_H-M   'P 1'
#
loop_
_entity.id
_entity.type
_entity.pdbx_description
1 polymer ?
#
loop_
_entity_poly.entity_id
_entity_poly.type
_entity_poly.pdbx_seq_one_letter_code
_entity_poly.pdbx_strand_id
1 'polypeptide(L)'
;MAAICTTVPEGLVPLLEMHLPNSLPVLRRLQFTRFKGGMRPTARVIFASDAPLSPCIAAEPPSRHFTVAYLDFGSDKETQLFMYSTLEDEDGAAIPCEKQKEREVAELQIMAVLEAVRQVSREQPDGGGGGRAYPGACLVGTLATATRAAMVRRGGTVRPRASYEYEKWLFRVEEVPDEVGPDSAQLPEGATWGPATERDCEVVIARTDIPRQV
;
A
#
# COMPACT_ATOMS: atom_id res chain seq x y z
N MET A 1 19.44 -3.38 -6.55
CA MET A 1 18.82 -2.40 -7.48
C MET A 1 17.37 -2.83 -7.71
N ALA A 2 16.46 -1.93 -8.09
CA ALA A 2 15.07 -2.27 -8.36
C ALA A 2 14.82 -2.43 -9.87
N ALA A 3 14.05 -3.45 -10.26
CA ALA A 3 13.52 -3.61 -11.60
C ALA A 3 12.21 -2.82 -11.75
N ILE A 4 12.07 -2.08 -12.85
CA ILE A 4 10.88 -1.30 -13.19
C ILE A 4 10.21 -1.96 -14.38
N CYS A 5 8.98 -2.44 -14.19
CA CYS A 5 8.23 -3.21 -15.19
C CYS A 5 6.96 -2.46 -15.59
N THR A 6 6.60 -2.55 -16.87
CA THR A 6 5.34 -2.02 -17.42
C THR A 6 4.22 -3.05 -17.43
N THR A 7 4.51 -4.30 -17.05
CA THR A 7 3.56 -5.41 -16.87
C THR A 7 3.87 -6.12 -15.56
N VAL A 8 2.93 -6.91 -15.05
CA VAL A 8 3.17 -7.75 -13.86
C VAL A 8 4.18 -8.83 -14.22
N PRO A 9 5.35 -8.90 -13.55
CA PRO A 9 6.33 -9.96 -13.77
C PRO A 9 5.78 -11.35 -13.44
N GLU A 10 6.19 -12.35 -14.21
CA GLU A 10 5.83 -13.75 -13.97
C GLU A 10 6.37 -14.23 -12.62
N GLY A 11 5.56 -14.96 -11.84
CA GLY A 11 5.93 -15.42 -10.50
C GLY A 11 5.68 -14.41 -9.36
N LEU A 12 5.43 -13.12 -9.66
CA LEU A 12 5.23 -12.11 -8.62
C LEU A 12 3.92 -12.31 -7.83
N VAL A 13 2.85 -12.70 -8.51
CA VAL A 13 1.54 -12.94 -7.86
C VAL A 13 1.63 -14.13 -6.89
N PRO A 14 2.10 -15.33 -7.30
CA PRO A 14 2.33 -16.44 -6.38
C PRO A 14 3.29 -16.08 -5.24
N LEU A 15 4.34 -15.29 -5.52
CA LEU A 15 5.26 -14.84 -4.49
C LEU A 15 4.51 -14.05 -3.41
N LEU A 16 3.70 -13.06 -3.79
CA LEU A 16 2.95 -12.26 -2.83
C LEU A 16 1.90 -13.06 -2.07
N GLU A 17 1.29 -14.08 -2.69
CA GLU A 17 0.33 -14.96 -2.01
C GLU A 17 0.95 -15.68 -0.80
N MET A 18 2.25 -16.01 -0.82
CA MET A 18 2.95 -16.62 0.31
C MET A 18 3.14 -15.67 1.51
N HIS A 19 2.96 -14.36 1.30
CA HIS A 19 3.13 -13.32 2.32
C HIS A 19 1.82 -12.65 2.72
N LEU A 20 0.70 -13.35 2.51
CA LEU A 20 -0.58 -12.93 3.05
C LEU A 20 -0.59 -13.06 4.59
N PRO A 21 -1.26 -12.14 5.31
CA PRO A 21 -2.12 -11.08 4.78
C PRO A 21 -1.41 -9.77 4.43
N ASN A 22 -0.12 -9.61 4.76
CA ASN A 22 0.58 -8.33 4.66
C ASN A 22 0.70 -7.80 3.23
N SER A 23 0.95 -8.69 2.28
CA SER A 23 1.08 -8.36 0.84
C SER A 23 -0.26 -7.99 0.16
N LEU A 24 -1.39 -8.22 0.83
CA LEU A 24 -2.73 -8.15 0.24
C LEU A 24 -3.04 -6.83 -0.50
N PRO A 25 -2.66 -5.64 0.00
CA PRO A 25 -2.94 -4.39 -0.70
C PRO A 25 -2.28 -4.32 -2.08
N VAL A 26 -1.02 -4.74 -2.19
CA VAL A 26 -0.31 -4.78 -3.48
C VAL A 26 -0.85 -5.91 -4.35
N LEU A 27 -1.04 -7.10 -3.77
CA LEU A 27 -1.55 -8.28 -4.48
C LEU A 27 -2.87 -7.97 -5.18
N ARG A 28 -3.84 -7.36 -4.48
CA ARG A 28 -5.14 -6.98 -5.06
C ARG A 28 -4.99 -6.00 -6.22
N ARG A 29 -4.07 -5.03 -6.13
CA ARG A 29 -3.79 -4.10 -7.24
C ARG A 29 -3.24 -4.84 -8.45
N LEU A 30 -2.27 -5.73 -8.26
CA LEU A 30 -1.72 -6.53 -9.36
C LEU A 30 -2.77 -7.46 -9.97
N GLN A 31 -3.60 -8.12 -9.17
CA GLN A 31 -4.68 -8.96 -9.66
C GLN A 31 -5.73 -8.17 -10.47
N PHE A 32 -5.92 -6.87 -10.18
CA PHE A 32 -6.84 -6.02 -10.94
C PHE A 32 -6.29 -5.66 -12.34
N THR A 33 -4.97 -5.67 -12.54
CA THR A 33 -4.34 -5.34 -13.83
C THR A 33 -4.74 -6.27 -14.97
N ARG A 34 -5.20 -7.49 -14.66
CA ARG A 34 -5.65 -8.46 -15.66
C ARG A 34 -6.94 -8.05 -16.39
N PHE A 35 -7.72 -7.15 -15.82
CA PHE A 35 -8.97 -6.68 -16.42
C PHE A 35 -8.68 -5.61 -17.47
N LYS A 36 -9.56 -5.49 -18.48
CA LYS A 36 -9.44 -4.48 -19.53
C LYS A 36 -9.42 -3.07 -18.90
N GLY A 37 -8.34 -2.33 -19.15
CA GLY A 37 -8.13 -1.00 -18.54
C GLY A 37 -7.63 -1.03 -17.09
N GLY A 38 -7.32 -2.21 -16.54
CA GLY A 38 -6.83 -2.39 -15.17
C GLY A 38 -5.39 -1.92 -14.95
N MET A 39 -4.63 -1.69 -16.01
CA MET A 39 -3.27 -1.14 -15.95
C MET A 39 -3.14 0.01 -16.93
N ARG A 40 -2.86 1.21 -16.41
CA ARG A 40 -2.68 2.42 -17.22
C ARG A 40 -1.27 2.44 -17.85
N PRO A 41 -1.06 3.15 -18.97
CA PRO A 41 0.28 3.34 -19.54
C PRO A 41 1.27 4.03 -18.58
N THR A 42 0.77 4.76 -17.59
CA THR A 42 1.53 5.42 -16.52
C THR A 42 1.91 4.46 -15.39
N ALA A 43 1.21 3.33 -15.24
CA ALA A 43 1.45 2.38 -14.17
C ALA A 43 2.79 1.65 -14.33
N ARG A 44 3.45 1.38 -13.21
CA ARG A 44 4.70 0.62 -13.10
C ARG A 44 4.61 -0.35 -11.94
N VAL A 45 5.13 -1.55 -12.15
CA VAL A 45 5.42 -2.51 -11.09
C VAL A 45 6.91 -2.44 -10.81
N ILE A 46 7.29 -2.16 -9.56
CA ILE A 46 8.67 -2.01 -9.14
C ILE A 46 8.99 -3.16 -8.20
N PHE A 47 10.06 -3.89 -8.47
CA PHE A 47 10.49 -5.03 -7.64
C PHE A 47 11.96 -4.88 -7.28
N ALA A 48 12.27 -4.91 -5.98
CA ALA A 48 13.63 -4.86 -5.47
C ALA A 48 13.92 -6.12 -4.65
N SER A 49 14.99 -6.81 -5.03
CA SER A 49 15.51 -7.99 -4.35
C SER A 49 17.01 -8.14 -4.68
N ASP A 50 17.70 -8.96 -3.89
CA ASP A 50 19.09 -9.36 -4.15
C ASP A 50 19.19 -10.44 -5.24
N ALA A 51 18.08 -11.14 -5.53
CA ALA A 51 17.99 -12.13 -6.59
C ALA A 51 16.92 -11.73 -7.61
N PRO A 52 17.11 -12.04 -8.91
CA PRO A 52 16.06 -11.82 -9.90
C PRO A 52 14.84 -12.67 -9.57
N LEU A 53 13.66 -12.19 -9.97
CA LEU A 53 12.41 -12.93 -9.83
C LEU A 53 12.49 -14.17 -10.75
N SER A 54 12.56 -15.36 -10.17
CA SER A 54 12.56 -16.62 -10.92
C SER A 54 11.12 -17.03 -11.25
N PRO A 55 10.78 -17.34 -12.52
CA PRO A 55 9.46 -17.82 -12.90
C PRO A 55 9.18 -19.24 -12.36
N CYS A 56 10.23 -19.97 -11.96
CA CYS A 56 10.13 -21.32 -11.42
C CYS A 56 10.28 -21.27 -9.88
N ILE A 57 9.18 -21.50 -9.15
CA ILE A 57 9.11 -21.59 -7.68
C ILE A 57 9.95 -22.79 -7.13
N ALA A 58 10.51 -23.64 -8.00
CA ALA A 58 10.99 -24.97 -7.65
C ALA A 58 12.52 -25.18 -7.58
N ALA A 59 13.37 -24.16 -7.72
CA ALA A 59 14.82 -24.39 -7.77
C ALA A 59 15.64 -23.77 -6.63
N GLU A 60 15.26 -22.60 -6.12
CA GLU A 60 15.91 -21.98 -4.96
C GLU A 60 14.87 -21.24 -4.12
N PRO A 61 15.01 -21.18 -2.78
CA PRO A 61 14.11 -20.38 -1.97
C PRO A 61 14.09 -18.94 -2.50
N PRO A 62 12.92 -18.30 -2.62
CA PRO A 62 12.85 -16.91 -3.03
C PRO A 62 13.80 -16.11 -2.14
N SER A 63 14.42 -15.07 -2.72
CA SER A 63 15.23 -14.11 -1.98
C SER A 63 14.60 -13.80 -0.62
N ARG A 64 15.34 -14.05 0.46
CA ARG A 64 14.84 -13.98 1.84
C ARG A 64 14.13 -12.66 2.14
N HIS A 65 14.57 -11.58 1.49
CA HIS A 65 13.91 -10.28 1.53
C HIS A 65 13.66 -9.74 0.13
N PHE A 66 12.51 -9.09 -0.02
CA PHE A 66 12.21 -8.29 -1.19
C PHE A 66 11.27 -7.13 -0.83
N THR A 67 11.17 -6.15 -1.72
CA THR A 67 10.16 -5.10 -1.68
C THR A 67 9.52 -4.96 -3.05
N VAL A 68 8.19 -4.89 -3.08
CA VAL A 68 7.41 -4.63 -4.29
C VAL A 68 6.63 -3.34 -4.12
N ALA A 69 6.44 -2.63 -5.23
CA ALA A 69 5.49 -1.55 -5.30
C ALA A 69 4.70 -1.54 -6.61
N TYR A 70 3.43 -1.15 -6.51
CA TYR A 70 2.63 -0.69 -7.63
C TYR A 70 2.57 0.84 -7.59
N LEU A 71 3.01 1.49 -8.66
CA LEU A 71 3.04 2.94 -8.80
C LEU A 71 2.21 3.35 -10.02
N ASP A 72 1.35 4.36 -9.87
CA ASP A 72 0.63 4.96 -11.00
C ASP A 72 0.38 6.46 -10.76
N PHE A 73 1.09 7.31 -11.52
CA PHE A 73 0.89 8.77 -11.48
C PHE A 73 -0.27 9.25 -12.36
N GLY A 74 -0.91 8.37 -13.13
CA GLY A 74 -2.03 8.72 -14.00
C GLY A 74 -3.36 8.90 -13.27
N SER A 75 -3.41 8.58 -11.98
CA SER A 75 -4.55 8.91 -11.11
C SER A 75 -4.25 10.20 -10.35
N ASP A 76 -5.10 11.21 -10.54
CA ASP A 76 -4.97 12.52 -9.92
C ASP A 76 -5.52 12.53 -8.48
N LYS A 77 -6.62 11.84 -8.21
CA LYS A 77 -7.29 11.92 -6.89
C LYS A 77 -7.15 10.66 -6.02
N GLU A 78 -6.56 9.60 -6.53
CA GLU A 78 -6.47 8.31 -5.81
C GLU A 78 -5.07 8.03 -5.28
N THR A 79 -4.95 6.96 -4.49
CA THR A 79 -3.66 6.40 -4.10
C THR A 79 -2.81 6.07 -5.33
N GLN A 80 -1.61 6.63 -5.37
CA GLN A 80 -0.66 6.48 -6.46
C GLN A 80 0.38 5.38 -6.19
N LEU A 81 0.66 5.07 -4.91
CA LEU A 81 1.65 4.07 -4.52
C LEU A 81 1.07 3.07 -3.53
N PHE A 82 1.21 1.79 -3.85
CA PHE A 82 1.04 0.67 -2.93
C PHE A 82 2.39 -0.03 -2.81
N MET A 83 2.85 -0.30 -1.58
CA MET A 83 4.13 -0.93 -1.32
C MET A 83 3.96 -2.06 -0.32
N TYR A 84 4.74 -3.11 -0.51
CA TYR A 84 4.90 -4.20 0.43
C TYR A 84 6.38 -4.53 0.55
N SER A 85 6.88 -4.69 1.77
CA SER A 85 8.21 -5.20 2.07
C SER A 85 8.10 -6.43 2.97
N THR A 86 8.97 -7.42 2.79
CA THR A 86 9.06 -8.56 3.72
C THR A 86 9.39 -8.15 5.15
N LEU A 87 9.85 -6.90 5.38
CA LEU A 87 9.99 -6.33 6.72
C LEU A 87 8.65 -6.24 7.48
N GLU A 88 7.54 -6.25 6.76
CA GLU A 88 6.19 -6.23 7.34
C GLU A 88 5.78 -7.57 7.97
N ASP A 89 6.49 -8.66 7.66
CA ASP A 89 6.20 -10.00 8.20
C ASP A 89 6.80 -10.24 9.57
N GLU A 90 7.67 -9.34 10.04
CA GLU A 90 8.26 -9.44 11.37
C GLU A 90 7.32 -8.81 12.41
N ASP A 91 6.80 -9.62 13.33
CA ASP A 91 6.00 -9.20 14.48
C ASP A 91 6.83 -8.43 15.52
N GLY A 92 7.27 -7.20 15.19
CA GLY A 92 7.63 -6.10 16.11
C GLY A 92 8.60 -6.34 17.28
N ALA A 93 9.10 -7.56 17.48
CA ALA A 93 9.87 -7.99 18.63
C ALA A 93 11.31 -7.51 18.51
N ALA A 94 12.01 -7.40 19.65
CA ALA A 94 13.42 -7.06 19.68
C ALA A 94 14.21 -7.97 18.73
N ILE A 95 14.85 -7.37 17.73
CA ILE A 95 15.48 -8.05 16.60
C ILE A 95 16.90 -8.49 17.02
N PRO A 96 17.23 -9.80 17.04
CA PRO A 96 18.59 -10.29 17.24
C PRO A 96 19.61 -9.69 16.26
N CYS A 97 20.90 -9.70 16.62
CA CYS A 97 21.97 -9.10 15.81
C CYS A 97 22.05 -9.66 14.37
N GLU A 98 21.78 -10.96 14.17
CA GLU A 98 21.73 -11.56 12.83
C GLU A 98 20.55 -11.02 12.00
N LYS A 99 19.40 -10.82 12.64
CA LYS A 99 18.23 -10.21 12.00
C LYS A 99 18.41 -8.70 11.76
N GLN A 100 19.36 -8.04 12.44
CA GLN A 100 19.68 -6.64 12.16
C GLN A 100 20.28 -6.45 10.76
N LYS A 101 21.16 -7.37 10.34
CA LYS A 101 21.73 -7.35 8.97
C LYS A 101 20.66 -7.62 7.91
N GLU A 102 19.76 -8.56 8.20
CA GLU A 102 18.60 -8.88 7.36
C GLU A 102 17.64 -7.69 7.20
N ARG A 103 17.36 -7.00 8.31
CA ARG A 103 16.62 -5.74 8.31
C ARG A 103 17.30 -4.68 7.45
N GLU A 104 18.61 -4.51 7.57
CA GLU A 104 19.36 -3.55 6.74
C GLU A 104 19.21 -3.85 5.25
N VAL A 105 19.25 -5.13 4.85
CA VAL A 105 19.00 -5.55 3.47
C VAL A 105 17.58 -5.14 3.02
N ALA A 106 16.56 -5.46 3.82
CA ALA A 106 15.17 -5.09 3.49
C ALA A 106 14.99 -3.56 3.39
N GLU A 107 15.63 -2.78 4.27
CA GLU A 107 15.62 -1.32 4.20
C GLU A 107 16.28 -0.77 2.93
N LEU A 108 17.40 -1.36 2.51
CA LEU A 108 18.07 -0.98 1.26
C LEU A 108 17.19 -1.29 0.05
N GLN A 109 16.43 -2.38 0.08
CA GLN A 109 15.46 -2.71 -0.96
C GLN A 109 14.30 -1.71 -1.01
N ILE A 110 13.78 -1.28 0.14
CA ILE A 110 12.80 -0.18 0.22
C ILE A 110 13.37 1.09 -0.44
N MET A 111 14.62 1.44 -0.13
CA MET A 111 15.27 2.61 -0.75
C MET A 111 15.47 2.46 -2.25
N ALA A 112 15.80 1.25 -2.73
CA ALA A 112 15.89 0.98 -4.16
C ALA A 112 14.54 1.18 -4.87
N VAL A 113 13.42 0.79 -4.25
CA VAL A 113 12.08 1.07 -4.77
C VAL A 113 11.80 2.56 -4.78
N LEU A 114 12.14 3.30 -3.72
CA LEU A 114 11.93 4.76 -3.68
C LEU A 114 12.76 5.51 -4.73
N GLU A 115 13.98 5.06 -5.01
CA GLU A 115 14.79 5.63 -6.09
C GLU A 115 14.18 5.32 -7.47
N ALA A 116 13.64 4.12 -7.67
CA ALA A 116 12.87 3.79 -8.87
C ALA A 116 11.60 4.65 -9.01
N VAL A 117 10.89 4.94 -7.90
CA VAL A 117 9.75 5.87 -7.91
C VAL A 117 10.20 7.27 -8.36
N ARG A 118 11.35 7.75 -7.87
CA ARG A 118 11.93 9.04 -8.31
C ARG A 118 12.30 9.03 -9.79
N GLN A 119 12.86 7.93 -10.28
CA GLN A 119 13.17 7.75 -11.70
C GLN A 119 11.89 7.86 -12.54
N VAL A 120 10.86 7.06 -12.23
CA VAL A 120 9.57 7.10 -12.95
C VAL A 120 8.94 8.49 -12.88
N SER A 121 9.08 9.16 -11.73
CA SER A 121 8.58 10.53 -11.54
C SER A 121 9.22 11.53 -12.52
N ARG A 122 10.52 11.38 -12.82
CA ARG A 122 11.22 12.22 -13.81
C ARG A 122 10.83 11.87 -15.25
N GLU A 123 10.58 10.60 -15.53
CA GLU A 123 10.19 10.10 -16.86
C GLU A 123 8.75 10.46 -17.24
N GLN A 124 7.87 10.64 -16.26
CA GLN A 124 6.44 10.95 -16.45
C GLN A 124 6.09 12.35 -15.92
N PRO A 125 6.69 13.44 -16.43
CA PRO A 125 6.49 14.77 -15.86
C PRO A 125 5.02 15.20 -15.92
N ASP A 126 4.66 16.16 -15.06
CA ASP A 126 3.30 16.64 -14.78
C ASP A 126 2.57 17.32 -15.98
N GLY A 127 3.02 17.12 -17.22
CA GLY A 127 2.71 17.94 -18.39
C GLY A 127 1.68 17.38 -19.39
N GLY A 128 0.90 16.36 -19.03
CA GLY A 128 -0.12 15.76 -19.90
C GLY A 128 -1.55 16.21 -19.59
N GLY A 129 -1.89 17.49 -19.79
CA GLY A 129 -3.26 18.01 -19.81
C GLY A 129 -4.01 18.15 -18.48
N GLY A 130 -3.56 17.49 -17.42
CA GLY A 130 -4.03 17.68 -16.04
C GLY A 130 -2.91 17.29 -15.10
N GLY A 131 -2.17 18.28 -14.58
CA GLY A 131 -0.99 18.04 -13.76
C GLY A 131 -1.26 17.13 -12.56
N ARG A 132 -0.20 16.50 -12.02
CA ARG A 132 -0.32 15.64 -10.84
C ARG A 132 -0.97 16.42 -9.70
N ALA A 133 -1.91 15.81 -8.99
CA ALA A 133 -2.51 16.45 -7.81
C ALA A 133 -1.50 16.69 -6.68
N TYR A 134 -0.40 15.94 -6.66
CA TYR A 134 0.68 16.07 -5.68
C TYR A 134 2.02 16.30 -6.40
N PRO A 135 2.32 17.52 -6.86
CA PRO A 135 3.59 17.84 -7.53
C PRO A 135 4.79 17.50 -6.63
N GLY A 136 5.75 16.76 -7.17
CA GLY A 136 6.94 16.32 -6.42
C GLY A 136 6.68 15.33 -5.28
N ALA A 137 5.45 14.85 -5.11
CA ALA A 137 5.07 13.90 -4.08
C ALA A 137 4.26 12.73 -4.68
N CYS A 138 3.99 11.72 -3.85
CA CYS A 138 3.21 10.55 -4.24
C CYS A 138 2.31 10.15 -3.07
N LEU A 139 1.01 9.97 -3.33
CA LEU A 139 0.08 9.50 -2.32
C LEU A 139 0.22 7.99 -2.12
N VAL A 140 0.79 7.59 -0.99
CA VAL A 140 0.94 6.18 -0.60
C VAL A 140 -0.28 5.69 0.18
N GLY A 141 -0.79 4.52 -0.17
CA GLY A 141 -1.91 3.90 0.54
C GLY A 141 -1.44 2.74 1.37
N THR A 142 -2.08 2.54 2.52
CA THR A 142 -1.90 1.34 3.35
C THR A 142 -0.43 1.04 3.68
N LEU A 143 0.35 2.08 4.02
CA LEU A 143 1.77 1.96 4.34
C LEU A 143 1.95 1.34 5.73
N ALA A 144 2.60 0.17 5.81
CA ALA A 144 2.87 -0.47 7.09
C ALA A 144 3.88 0.32 7.94
N THR A 145 3.73 0.25 9.27
CA THR A 145 4.57 0.97 10.24
C THR A 145 6.05 0.64 10.10
N ALA A 146 6.39 -0.65 9.88
CA ALA A 146 7.77 -1.08 9.68
C ALA A 146 8.39 -0.45 8.42
N THR A 147 7.66 -0.48 7.30
CA THR A 147 8.06 0.12 6.02
C THR A 147 8.18 1.65 6.13
N ARG A 148 7.21 2.32 6.77
CA ARG A 148 7.27 3.76 7.06
C ARG A 148 8.50 4.11 7.90
N ALA A 149 8.74 3.37 8.97
CA ALA A 149 9.87 3.62 9.87
C ALA A 149 11.22 3.43 9.15
N ALA A 150 11.32 2.42 8.28
CA ALA A 150 12.48 2.23 7.40
C ALA A 150 12.70 3.44 6.47
N MET A 151 11.64 3.91 5.79
CA MET A 151 11.73 5.10 4.93
C MET A 151 12.22 6.33 5.70
N VAL A 152 11.68 6.58 6.90
CA VAL A 152 12.08 7.72 7.74
C VAL A 152 13.52 7.61 8.23
N ARG A 153 13.94 6.42 8.72
CA ARG A 153 15.33 6.18 9.15
C ARG A 153 16.35 6.45 8.04
N ARG A 154 15.96 6.20 6.79
CA ARG A 154 16.80 6.40 5.61
C ARG A 154 16.65 7.80 4.99
N GLY A 155 16.05 8.75 5.72
CA GLY A 155 15.94 10.15 5.31
C GLY A 155 14.73 10.48 4.42
N GLY A 156 13.81 9.55 4.23
CA GLY A 156 12.53 9.79 3.57
C GLY A 156 11.60 10.65 4.43
N THR A 157 10.80 11.49 3.78
CA THR A 157 9.75 12.27 4.46
C THR A 157 8.38 11.68 4.12
N VAL A 158 7.66 11.22 5.13
CA VAL A 158 6.27 10.73 5.00
C VAL A 158 5.39 11.59 5.89
N ARG A 159 4.39 12.25 5.31
CA ARG A 159 3.43 13.10 6.04
C ARG A 159 2.02 12.48 5.95
N PRO A 160 1.25 12.46 7.04
CA PRO A 160 -0.14 12.06 6.97
C PRO A 160 -0.94 13.07 6.14
N ARG A 161 -2.00 12.60 5.47
CA ARG A 161 -2.91 13.45 4.67
C ARG A 161 -3.80 14.34 5.56
N ALA A 162 -4.02 13.96 6.81
CA ALA A 162 -4.83 14.67 7.80
C ALA A 162 -4.07 14.75 9.15
N SER A 163 -4.68 15.37 10.17
CA SER A 163 -4.13 15.47 11.54
C SER A 163 -4.02 14.13 12.29
N TYR A 164 -4.37 13.01 11.65
CA TYR A 164 -4.30 11.66 12.21
C TYR A 164 -3.63 10.69 11.22
N GLU A 165 -2.89 9.72 11.76
CA GLU A 165 -2.24 8.67 10.97
C GLU A 165 -3.28 7.59 10.59
N TYR A 166 -3.42 7.28 9.29
CA TYR A 166 -4.26 6.17 8.84
C TYR A 166 -3.48 4.86 9.03
N GLU A 167 -3.59 4.26 10.20
CA GLU A 167 -2.97 2.97 10.52
C GLU A 167 -3.87 1.79 10.10
N LYS A 168 -3.24 0.63 9.88
CA LYS A 168 -3.93 -0.66 9.75
C LYS A 168 -4.04 -1.27 11.13
N TRP A 169 -5.23 -1.77 11.48
CA TRP A 169 -5.49 -2.40 12.77
C TRP A 169 -5.93 -3.84 12.54
N LEU A 170 -5.27 -4.78 13.20
CA LEU A 170 -5.74 -6.16 13.33
C LEU A 170 -6.23 -6.32 14.76
N PHE A 171 -7.49 -6.72 14.92
CA PHE A 171 -8.08 -7.06 16.21
C PHE A 171 -8.81 -8.39 16.08
N ARG A 172 -8.94 -9.13 17.18
CA ARG A 172 -9.74 -10.36 17.18
C ARG A 172 -11.20 -10.00 17.29
N VAL A 173 -12.04 -10.62 16.46
CA VAL A 173 -13.49 -10.34 16.46
C VAL A 173 -14.09 -10.65 17.83
N GLU A 174 -13.57 -11.67 18.51
CA GLU A 174 -13.99 -12.12 19.84
C GLU A 174 -13.53 -11.17 20.97
N GLU A 175 -12.59 -10.27 20.69
CA GLU A 175 -12.12 -9.23 21.62
C GLU A 175 -12.87 -7.90 21.41
N VAL A 176 -13.78 -7.83 20.43
CA VAL A 176 -14.70 -6.69 20.32
C VAL A 176 -15.64 -6.74 21.53
N PRO A 177 -15.67 -5.70 22.38
CA PRO A 177 -16.52 -5.75 23.55
C PRO A 177 -17.99 -5.90 23.13
N ASP A 178 -18.71 -6.84 23.74
CA ASP A 178 -20.17 -6.98 23.59
C ASP A 178 -20.90 -5.67 23.98
N GLU A 179 -20.22 -4.84 24.78
CA GLU A 179 -20.60 -3.49 25.23
C GLU A 179 -20.41 -2.37 24.18
N VAL A 180 -20.12 -2.69 22.92
CA VAL A 180 -20.17 -1.74 21.80
C VAL A 180 -21.28 -2.09 20.80
N GLY A 181 -22.24 -2.92 21.21
CA GLY A 181 -23.50 -3.09 20.52
C GLY A 181 -24.39 -1.84 20.59
N PRO A 182 -25.41 -1.72 19.71
CA PRO A 182 -26.36 -0.62 19.74
C PRO A 182 -27.04 -0.42 21.12
N ASP A 183 -27.05 -1.46 21.96
CA ASP A 183 -27.64 -1.44 23.30
C ASP A 183 -26.72 -0.90 24.40
N SER A 184 -25.46 -0.59 24.08
CA SER A 184 -24.39 -0.39 25.09
C SER A 184 -23.61 0.92 24.96
N ALA A 185 -23.62 1.55 23.78
CA ALA A 185 -23.20 2.94 23.63
C ALA A 185 -24.38 3.87 23.96
N GLN A 186 -24.29 4.63 25.06
CA GLN A 186 -25.23 5.72 25.33
C GLN A 186 -25.16 6.74 24.19
N LEU A 187 -26.21 6.77 23.37
CA LEU A 187 -26.35 7.78 22.34
C LEU A 187 -26.62 9.15 22.99
N PRO A 188 -26.16 10.26 22.38
CA PRO A 188 -26.58 11.59 22.78
C PRO A 188 -28.11 11.73 22.78
N GLU A 189 -28.64 12.63 23.60
CA GLU A 189 -30.08 12.88 23.69
C GLU A 189 -30.68 13.16 22.29
N GLY A 190 -31.69 12.37 21.91
CA GLY A 190 -32.37 12.47 20.61
C GLY A 190 -31.75 11.67 19.46
N ALA A 191 -30.62 10.97 19.67
CA ALA A 191 -30.06 10.06 18.68
C ALA A 191 -30.58 8.63 18.84
N THR A 192 -30.76 7.92 17.72
CA THR A 192 -31.23 6.52 17.68
C THR A 192 -30.37 5.70 16.73
N TRP A 193 -30.11 4.44 17.07
CA TRP A 193 -29.56 3.47 16.11
C TRP A 193 -30.62 3.12 15.08
N GLY A 194 -30.24 3.07 13.81
CA GLY A 194 -31.12 2.69 12.71
C GLY A 194 -30.32 2.12 11.55
N PRO A 195 -30.96 1.34 10.65
CA PRO A 195 -30.31 0.91 9.43
C PRO A 195 -29.94 2.12 8.57
N ALA A 196 -28.82 2.03 7.86
CA ALA A 196 -28.44 3.05 6.89
C ALA A 196 -29.52 3.15 5.79
N THR A 197 -29.93 4.38 5.49
CA THR A 197 -30.91 4.71 4.47
C THR A 197 -30.22 5.29 3.23
N GLU A 198 -30.94 5.33 2.11
CA GLU A 198 -30.47 5.99 0.89
C GLU A 198 -30.15 7.48 1.11
N ARG A 199 -30.89 8.14 2.02
CA ARG A 199 -30.63 9.53 2.42
C ARG A 199 -29.29 9.68 3.14
N ASP A 200 -28.86 8.69 3.92
CA ASP A 200 -27.53 8.69 4.55
C ASP A 200 -26.43 8.57 3.50
N CYS A 201 -26.67 7.79 2.44
CA CYS A 201 -25.77 7.72 1.29
C CYS A 201 -25.65 9.09 0.59
N GLU A 202 -26.74 9.83 0.41
CA GLU A 202 -26.71 11.18 -0.16
C GLU A 202 -25.88 12.15 0.71
N VAL A 203 -26.00 12.08 2.04
CA VAL A 203 -25.19 12.91 2.96
C VAL A 203 -23.71 12.59 2.84
N VAL A 204 -23.36 11.29 2.76
CA VAL A 204 -21.97 10.86 2.56
C VAL A 204 -21.46 11.33 1.19
N ILE A 205 -22.25 11.18 0.13
CA ILE A 205 -21.89 11.63 -1.23
C ILE A 205 -21.66 13.15 -1.25
N ALA A 206 -22.57 13.94 -0.66
CA ALA A 206 -22.48 15.39 -0.61
C ALA A 206 -21.25 15.92 0.17
N ARG A 207 -20.68 15.10 1.06
CA ARG A 207 -19.46 15.41 1.82
C ARG A 207 -18.16 15.02 1.09
N THR A 208 -18.25 14.49 -0.12
CA THR A 208 -17.08 14.10 -0.91
C THR A 208 -17.09 14.78 -2.27
N ASP A 209 -15.93 15.27 -2.72
CA ASP A 209 -15.75 15.83 -4.07
C ASP A 209 -15.60 14.75 -5.15
N ILE A 210 -16.03 13.52 -4.86
CA ILE A 210 -15.94 12.37 -5.76
C ILE A 210 -17.31 12.26 -6.45
N PRO A 211 -17.42 12.53 -7.77
CA PRO A 211 -18.68 12.41 -8.47
C PRO A 211 -19.11 10.94 -8.49
N ARG A 212 -20.19 10.63 -7.79
CA ARG A 212 -20.84 9.31 -7.77
C ARG A 212 -22.25 9.46 -8.33
N GLN A 213 -22.63 8.57 -9.25
CA GLN A 213 -24.01 8.46 -9.72
C GLN A 213 -24.74 7.48 -8.79
N VAL A 214 -25.92 7.88 -8.31
CA VAL A 214 -26.88 7.01 -7.62
C VAL A 214 -27.80 6.39 -8.68
#